data_AF-F7IBA1-F1
#
_entry.id   AF-F7IBA1-F1
#
_cell.length_a   1.000
_cell.length_b   1.000
_cell.length_c   1.000
_cell.angle_alpha   90.00
_cell.angle_beta   90.00
_cell.angle_gamma   90.00
#
_symmetry.space_group_name_H-M   'P 1'
#
loop_
_entity.id
_entity.type
_entity.pdbx_description
1 polymer ?
#
loop_
_entity_poly.entity_id
_entity_poly.type
_entity_poly.pdbx_seq_one_letter_code
_entity_poly.pdbx_strand_id
1 'polypeptide(L)'
;MVMAYKAKRLIFEEKDRTVRVTDDDERSICQYGDTLPIGGIEESCQQDFKCLQGEVSRNIEALAQLSRDVQGVVFSSILAMLRDRQNLQDLMYMLELDSSGHLHGPGGAILKILQQDSNHALSKSKEPILNLLEAIMVLSDIQHDLLAYSMKKRILLQQQEMVRSILEPNFRYSGSNPFTLKPELLAPLQREDLAITYGLLEGCGLRMELDSPKSTWVGAVKIPLSALYETLSLLQQLAEA
;
A
#
# COMPACT_ATOMS: atom_id res chain seq x y z
N MET A 1 27.79 -2.92 -14.25
CA MET A 1 26.82 -2.47 -13.21
C MET A 1 25.86 -1.52 -13.89
N VAL A 2 24.58 -1.86 -13.95
CA VAL A 2 23.54 -0.98 -14.53
C VAL A 2 23.02 -0.08 -13.42
N MET A 3 23.11 1.24 -13.60
CA MET A 3 22.75 2.23 -12.57
C MET A 3 21.34 2.79 -12.74
N ALA A 4 20.79 2.72 -13.96
CA ALA A 4 19.43 3.12 -14.29
C ALA A 4 19.01 2.41 -15.59
N TYR A 5 17.71 2.18 -15.75
CA TYR A 5 17.13 1.67 -17.00
C TYR A 5 15.78 2.35 -17.25
N LYS A 6 15.36 2.36 -18.52
CA LYS A 6 14.01 2.76 -18.94
C LYS A 6 13.32 1.53 -19.51
N ALA A 7 12.23 1.10 -18.89
CA ALA A 7 11.39 0.04 -19.42
C ALA A 7 10.34 0.65 -20.38
N LYS A 8 9.85 -0.15 -21.33
CA LYS A 8 8.68 0.18 -22.14
C LYS A 8 7.71 -0.99 -22.08
N ARG A 9 6.41 -0.70 -21.95
CA ARG A 9 5.37 -1.73 -21.94
C ARG A 9 5.16 -2.27 -23.36
N LEU A 10 5.14 -3.60 -23.46
CA LEU A 10 4.84 -4.31 -24.71
C LEU A 10 3.44 -4.90 -24.59
N ILE A 11 2.55 -4.52 -25.49
CA ILE A 11 1.22 -5.11 -25.59
C ILE A 11 1.25 -6.12 -26.73
N PHE A 12 0.90 -7.36 -26.43
CA PHE A 12 0.79 -8.44 -27.41
C PHE A 12 -0.68 -8.58 -27.82
N GLU A 13 -1.00 -8.18 -29.06
CA GLU A 13 -2.32 -8.42 -29.63
C GLU A 13 -2.36 -9.82 -30.27
N GLU A 14 -2.99 -10.77 -29.56
CA GLU A 14 -3.00 -12.20 -29.91
C GLU A 14 -3.61 -12.47 -31.30
N LYS A 15 -4.54 -11.61 -31.75
CA LYS A 15 -5.21 -11.72 -33.06
C LYS A 15 -4.27 -11.49 -34.24
N ASP A 16 -3.34 -10.56 -34.12
CA ASP A 16 -2.50 -10.11 -35.25
C ASP A 16 -1.02 -10.45 -35.07
N ARG A 17 -0.63 -11.07 -33.94
CA ARG A 17 0.77 -11.35 -33.55
C ARG A 17 1.66 -10.11 -33.62
N THR A 18 1.08 -8.94 -33.42
CA THR A 18 1.82 -7.67 -33.41
C THR A 18 2.20 -7.29 -32.00
N VAL A 19 3.37 -6.67 -31.87
CA VAL A 19 3.86 -6.11 -30.61
C VAL A 19 3.73 -4.60 -30.72
N ARG A 20 2.90 -4.00 -29.86
CA ARG A 20 2.83 -2.54 -29.74
C ARG A 20 3.71 -2.09 -28.58
N VAL A 21 4.67 -1.25 -28.90
CA VAL A 21 5.47 -0.53 -27.91
C VAL A 21 4.69 0.74 -27.58
N THR A 22 4.19 0.85 -26.35
CA THR A 22 3.55 2.09 -25.89
C THR A 22 4.60 2.97 -25.23
N ASP A 23 4.63 4.25 -25.61
CA ASP A 23 5.26 5.28 -24.79
C ASP A 23 4.24 5.63 -23.69
N ASP A 24 4.66 5.58 -22.41
CA ASP A 24 3.82 5.74 -21.22
C ASP A 24 2.97 7.05 -21.19
N ASP A 25 3.11 7.95 -22.16
CA ASP A 25 2.41 9.23 -22.21
C ASP A 25 1.09 9.20 -23.03
N GLU A 26 0.84 8.18 -23.87
CA GLU A 26 -0.39 8.12 -24.68
C GLU A 26 -1.33 6.98 -24.26
N ARG A 27 -2.41 7.41 -23.59
CA ARG A 27 -3.71 6.76 -23.46
C ARG A 27 -3.98 5.71 -24.54
N SER A 28 -3.83 4.44 -24.20
CA SER A 28 -4.57 3.36 -24.85
C SER A 28 -4.84 2.26 -23.84
N ILE A 29 -6.10 2.23 -23.41
CA ILE A 29 -6.70 1.17 -22.60
C ILE A 29 -6.61 -0.13 -23.42
N CYS A 30 -5.93 -1.14 -22.90
CA CYS A 30 -6.18 -2.51 -23.30
C CYS A 30 -7.62 -2.84 -22.90
N GLN A 31 -8.56 -2.80 -23.86
CA GLN A 31 -9.83 -3.47 -23.68
C GLN A 31 -9.54 -4.96 -23.65
N TYR A 32 -9.85 -5.60 -22.53
CA TYR A 32 -9.54 -6.98 -22.11
C TYR A 32 -8.19 -7.17 -21.41
N GLY A 33 -8.27 -7.47 -20.11
CA GLY A 33 -7.24 -8.15 -19.33
C GLY A 33 -6.46 -7.26 -18.38
N ASP A 34 -6.91 -7.24 -17.13
CA ASP A 34 -6.19 -6.98 -15.87
C ASP A 34 -4.71 -6.59 -16.04
N THR A 35 -4.44 -5.29 -16.06
CA THR A 35 -3.10 -4.77 -15.84
C THR A 35 -3.11 -4.04 -14.51
N LEU A 36 -2.61 -4.70 -13.47
CA LEU A 36 -2.43 -4.08 -12.15
C LEU A 36 -1.33 -2.99 -12.29
N PRO A 37 -1.63 -1.75 -11.87
CA PRO A 37 -0.63 -0.69 -11.87
C PRO A 37 0.48 -1.00 -10.86
N ILE A 38 1.66 -0.43 -11.07
CA ILE A 38 2.80 -0.60 -10.18
C ILE A 38 2.43 -0.06 -8.79
N GLY A 39 2.25 -0.95 -7.82
CA GLY A 39 1.90 -0.63 -6.44
C GLY A 39 0.40 -0.47 -6.17
N GLY A 40 -0.47 -1.06 -7.00
CA GLY A 40 -1.92 -1.15 -6.75
C GLY A 40 -2.72 0.12 -7.03
N ILE A 41 -2.07 1.28 -7.16
CA ILE A 41 -2.74 2.56 -7.42
C ILE A 41 -3.11 2.70 -8.88
N GLU A 42 -4.40 2.80 -9.20
CA GLU A 42 -4.88 3.03 -10.57
C GLU A 42 -4.10 4.16 -11.26
N GLU A 43 -3.64 3.96 -12.49
CA GLU A 43 -2.81 4.93 -13.23
C GLU A 43 -3.50 6.30 -13.36
N SER A 44 -4.84 6.30 -13.35
CA SER A 44 -5.70 7.49 -13.32
C SER A 44 -5.62 8.28 -12.00
N CYS A 45 -5.27 7.64 -10.88
CA CYS A 45 -5.18 8.25 -9.56
C CYS A 45 -3.82 8.90 -9.26
N GLN A 46 -2.82 8.79 -10.13
CA GLN A 46 -1.49 9.35 -9.89
C GLN A 46 -1.43 10.90 -9.85
N GLN A 47 -2.49 11.58 -10.31
CA GLN A 47 -2.54 13.04 -10.38
C GLN A 47 -3.50 13.70 -9.38
N ASP A 48 -4.39 12.96 -8.73
CA ASP A 48 -5.38 13.54 -7.80
C ASP A 48 -5.48 12.77 -6.49
N PHE A 49 -5.17 13.44 -5.38
CA PHE A 49 -5.24 12.82 -4.05
C PHE A 49 -6.65 12.32 -3.71
N LYS A 50 -7.71 12.98 -4.22
CA LYS A 50 -9.09 12.54 -4.01
C LYS A 50 -9.38 11.19 -4.66
N CYS A 51 -8.72 10.88 -5.78
CA CYS A 51 -8.82 9.59 -6.44
C CYS A 51 -8.22 8.49 -5.56
N LEU A 52 -6.97 8.68 -5.10
CA LEU A 52 -6.31 7.78 -4.13
C LEU A 52 -7.15 7.60 -2.87
N GLN A 53 -7.65 8.71 -2.31
CA GLN A 53 -8.50 8.65 -1.12
C GLN A 53 -9.78 7.84 -1.38
N GLY A 54 -10.40 7.98 -2.54
CA GLY A 54 -11.58 7.21 -2.92
C GLY A 54 -11.29 5.71 -3.10
N GLU A 55 -10.13 5.36 -3.64
CA GLU A 55 -9.65 3.97 -3.74
C GLU A 55 -9.41 3.35 -2.37
N VAL A 56 -8.65 4.02 -1.51
CA VAL A 56 -8.42 3.57 -0.13
C VAL A 56 -9.73 3.44 0.64
N SER A 57 -10.67 4.38 0.49
CA SER A 57 -11.99 4.29 1.13
C SER A 57 -12.79 3.08 0.66
N ARG A 58 -12.78 2.75 -0.64
CA ARG A 58 -13.43 1.54 -1.15
C ARG A 58 -12.82 0.27 -0.57
N ASN A 59 -11.49 0.23 -0.45
CA ASN A 59 -10.78 -0.89 0.17
C ASN A 59 -11.12 -1.03 1.65
N ILE A 60 -11.21 0.08 2.40
CA ILE A 60 -11.66 0.09 3.80
C ILE A 60 -13.10 -0.45 3.92
N GLU A 61 -14.03 0.03 3.09
CA GLU A 61 -15.43 -0.40 3.09
C GLU A 61 -15.57 -1.89 2.75
N ALA A 62 -14.73 -2.40 1.84
CA ALA A 62 -14.70 -3.82 1.48
C ALA A 62 -14.14 -4.67 2.64
N LEU A 63 -13.06 -4.24 3.31
CA LEU A 63 -12.55 -4.92 4.50
C LEU A 63 -13.56 -4.93 5.65
N ALA A 64 -14.28 -3.82 5.85
CA ALA A 64 -15.28 -3.69 6.90
C ALA A 64 -16.49 -4.61 6.70
N GLN A 65 -16.76 -5.06 5.47
CA GLN A 65 -17.80 -6.05 5.16
C GLN A 65 -17.41 -7.48 5.53
N LEU A 66 -16.11 -7.76 5.71
CA LEU A 66 -15.65 -9.06 6.19
C LEU A 66 -16.07 -9.27 7.65
N SER A 67 -16.28 -10.53 8.03
CA SER A 67 -16.55 -10.84 9.44
C SER A 67 -15.39 -10.41 10.35
N ARG A 68 -15.70 -10.09 11.61
CA ARG A 68 -14.68 -9.67 12.60
C ARG A 68 -13.60 -10.75 12.79
N ASP A 69 -13.99 -12.02 12.71
CA ASP A 69 -13.05 -13.14 12.77
C ASP A 69 -12.08 -13.14 11.58
N VAL A 70 -12.57 -12.91 10.36
CA VAL A 70 -11.71 -12.78 9.16
C VAL A 70 -10.77 -11.59 9.32
N GLN A 71 -11.28 -10.42 9.69
CA GLN A 71 -10.46 -9.21 9.88
C GLN A 71 -9.35 -9.45 10.93
N GLY A 72 -9.67 -10.10 12.06
CA GLY A 72 -8.70 -10.43 13.10
C GLY A 72 -7.62 -11.42 12.65
N VAL A 73 -8.00 -12.45 11.87
CA VAL A 73 -7.02 -13.39 11.29
C VAL A 73 -6.12 -12.69 10.28
N VAL A 74 -6.68 -11.84 9.41
CA VAL A 74 -5.90 -11.06 8.44
C VAL A 74 -4.91 -10.14 9.16
N PHE A 75 -5.38 -9.37 10.14
CA PHE A 75 -4.53 -8.45 10.92
C PHE A 75 -3.35 -9.17 11.59
N SER A 76 -3.65 -10.22 12.36
CA SER A 76 -2.64 -10.97 13.11
C SER A 76 -1.66 -11.70 12.19
N SER A 77 -2.14 -12.21 11.06
CA SER A 77 -1.30 -12.92 10.09
C SER A 77 -0.37 -11.97 9.33
N ILE A 78 -0.88 -10.82 8.87
CA ILE A 78 -0.04 -9.79 8.23
C ILE A 78 1.03 -9.31 9.21
N LEU A 79 0.66 -9.00 10.47
CA LEU A 79 1.63 -8.61 11.50
C LEU A 79 2.75 -9.65 11.68
N ALA A 80 2.42 -10.94 11.63
CA ALA A 80 3.40 -12.02 11.74
C ALA A 80 4.31 -12.13 10.50
N MET A 81 3.81 -11.73 9.33
CA MET A 81 4.53 -11.81 8.05
C MET A 81 5.27 -10.53 7.65
N LEU A 82 5.06 -9.38 8.32
CA LEU A 82 5.74 -8.13 7.95
C LEU A 82 7.26 -8.29 7.84
N ARG A 83 7.88 -9.14 8.66
CA ARG A 83 9.34 -9.40 8.60
C ARG A 83 9.75 -10.47 7.59
N ASP A 84 8.80 -11.06 6.92
CA ASP A 84 8.97 -12.17 5.99
C ASP A 84 8.32 -11.82 4.66
N ARG A 85 9.05 -11.01 3.89
CA ARG A 85 8.63 -10.57 2.54
C ARG A 85 8.29 -11.76 1.63
N GLN A 86 8.98 -12.90 1.78
CA GLN A 86 8.69 -14.07 0.96
C GLN A 86 7.30 -14.62 1.28
N ASN A 87 6.93 -14.74 2.55
CA ASN A 87 5.58 -15.15 2.94
C ASN A 87 4.49 -14.18 2.46
N LEU A 88 4.75 -12.86 2.50
CA LEU A 88 3.83 -11.85 1.93
C LEU A 88 3.65 -12.05 0.41
N GLN A 89 4.74 -12.26 -0.30
CA GLN A 89 4.74 -12.48 -1.75
C GLN A 89 4.06 -13.78 -2.14
N ASP A 90 4.32 -14.87 -1.41
CA ASP A 90 3.69 -16.18 -1.64
C ASP A 90 2.17 -16.09 -1.42
N LEU A 91 1.72 -15.37 -0.38
CA LEU A 91 0.30 -15.11 -0.16
C LEU A 91 -0.32 -14.31 -1.30
N MET A 92 0.33 -13.23 -1.74
CA MET A 92 -0.14 -12.40 -2.84
C MET A 92 -0.32 -13.23 -4.12
N TYR A 93 0.69 -14.02 -4.49
CA TYR A 93 0.63 -14.93 -5.63
C TYR A 93 -0.52 -15.94 -5.56
N MET A 94 -0.76 -16.50 -4.37
CA MET A 94 -1.84 -17.48 -4.17
C MET A 94 -3.24 -16.85 -4.28
N LEU A 95 -3.41 -15.63 -3.79
CA LEU A 95 -4.64 -14.86 -3.90
C LEU A 95 -4.91 -14.41 -5.35
N GLU A 96 -3.88 -14.02 -6.09
CA GLU A 96 -3.99 -13.66 -7.52
C GLU A 96 -4.44 -14.85 -8.37
N LEU A 97 -3.89 -16.04 -8.11
CA LEU A 97 -4.21 -17.26 -8.88
C LEU A 97 -5.57 -17.89 -8.58
N ASP A 98 -6.33 -17.36 -7.60
CA ASP A 98 -7.52 -18.04 -7.06
C ASP A 98 -7.23 -19.50 -6.67
N SER A 99 -5.99 -19.75 -6.25
CA SER A 99 -5.52 -21.09 -6.01
C SER A 99 -6.03 -21.60 -4.67
N SER A 100 -6.63 -22.79 -4.67
CA SER A 100 -6.96 -23.53 -3.45
C SER A 100 -5.75 -24.23 -2.82
N GLY A 101 -4.54 -23.95 -3.32
CA GLY A 101 -3.32 -24.55 -2.78
C GLY A 101 -3.06 -24.17 -1.33
N HIS A 102 -2.07 -24.84 -0.75
CA HIS A 102 -1.80 -24.75 0.67
C HIS A 102 -0.55 -23.92 0.94
N LEU A 103 -0.70 -22.81 1.67
CA LEU A 103 0.40 -22.16 2.37
C LEU A 103 0.43 -22.67 3.81
N HIS A 104 1.64 -22.85 4.33
CA HIS A 104 1.83 -23.08 5.75
C HIS A 104 1.94 -21.74 6.50
N GLY A 105 1.72 -21.76 7.81
CA GLY A 105 1.90 -20.57 8.65
C GLY A 105 0.81 -19.49 8.47
N PRO A 106 1.15 -18.21 8.70
CA PRO A 106 0.15 -17.14 8.76
C PRO A 106 -0.56 -16.88 7.42
N GLY A 107 0.14 -16.99 6.28
CA GLY A 107 -0.49 -16.85 4.95
C GLY A 107 -1.55 -17.92 4.69
N GLY A 108 -1.28 -19.16 5.14
CA GLY A 108 -2.24 -20.25 5.09
C GLY A 108 -3.49 -20.02 5.95
N ALA A 109 -3.36 -19.33 7.08
CA ALA A 109 -4.49 -18.98 7.93
C ALA A 109 -5.44 -18.01 7.22
N ILE A 110 -4.90 -17.02 6.50
CA ILE A 110 -5.69 -16.09 5.67
C ILE A 110 -6.43 -16.87 4.57
N LEU A 111 -5.72 -17.70 3.79
CA LEU A 111 -6.36 -18.47 2.71
C LEU A 111 -7.49 -19.36 3.24
N LYS A 112 -7.26 -20.02 4.36
CA LYS A 112 -8.25 -20.91 4.99
C LYS A 112 -9.48 -20.14 5.48
N ILE A 113 -9.30 -19.00 6.17
CA ILE A 113 -10.43 -18.25 6.71
C ILE A 113 -11.27 -17.63 5.58
N LEU A 114 -10.63 -17.16 4.50
CA LEU A 114 -11.34 -16.64 3.32
C LEU A 114 -12.15 -17.74 2.61
N GLN A 115 -11.62 -18.96 2.51
CA GLN A 115 -12.36 -20.10 1.95
C GLN A 115 -13.58 -20.51 2.79
N GLN A 116 -13.51 -20.31 4.10
CA GLN A 116 -14.57 -20.65 5.05
C GLN A 116 -15.69 -19.62 5.11
N ASP A 117 -15.42 -18.36 4.73
CA ASP A 117 -16.40 -17.27 4.70
C ASP A 117 -17.34 -17.36 3.47
N SER A 118 -17.78 -18.59 3.12
CA SER A 118 -18.32 -19.04 1.83
C SER A 118 -19.68 -18.48 1.41
N ASN A 119 -20.05 -17.26 1.82
CA ASN A 119 -21.17 -16.53 1.26
C ASN A 119 -20.81 -15.93 -0.11
N HIS A 120 -20.54 -16.76 -1.14
CA HIS A 120 -20.41 -16.42 -2.57
C HIS A 120 -19.51 -15.22 -2.97
N ALA A 121 -18.82 -14.57 -2.04
CA ALA A 121 -18.12 -13.30 -2.20
C ALA A 121 -16.60 -13.47 -2.33
N LEU A 122 -16.12 -14.69 -2.60
CA LEU A 122 -14.68 -15.00 -2.58
C LEU A 122 -13.86 -14.03 -3.45
N SER A 123 -14.37 -13.66 -4.63
CA SER A 123 -13.72 -12.67 -5.50
C SER A 123 -13.66 -11.26 -4.90
N LYS A 124 -14.72 -10.80 -4.21
CA LYS A 124 -14.75 -9.47 -3.57
C LYS A 124 -14.01 -9.42 -2.23
N SER A 125 -13.88 -10.55 -1.53
CA SER A 125 -13.24 -10.60 -0.21
C SER A 125 -11.72 -10.50 -0.26
N LYS A 126 -11.10 -10.95 -1.35
CA LYS A 126 -9.64 -10.99 -1.50
C LYS A 126 -9.03 -9.70 -2.06
N GLU A 127 -9.77 -8.97 -2.90
CA GLU A 127 -9.31 -7.73 -3.55
C GLU A 127 -8.70 -6.72 -2.56
N PRO A 128 -9.38 -6.33 -1.45
CA PRO A 128 -8.77 -5.37 -0.53
C PRO A 128 -7.56 -5.93 0.23
N ILE A 129 -7.44 -7.25 0.37
CA ILE A 129 -6.26 -7.90 0.96
C ILE A 129 -5.09 -7.88 -0.03
N LEU A 130 -5.36 -8.13 -1.32
CA LEU A 130 -4.37 -7.98 -2.40
C LEU A 130 -3.85 -6.55 -2.48
N ASN A 131 -4.74 -5.55 -2.49
CA ASN A 131 -4.36 -4.13 -2.51
C ASN A 131 -3.46 -3.77 -1.32
N LEU A 132 -3.78 -4.28 -0.11
CA LEU A 132 -2.92 -4.12 1.05
C LEU A 132 -1.55 -4.78 0.87
N LEU A 133 -1.48 -6.00 0.34
CA LEU A 133 -0.21 -6.69 0.09
C LEU A 133 0.63 -5.94 -0.95
N GLU A 134 0.04 -5.47 -2.04
CA GLU A 134 0.71 -4.68 -3.07
C GLU A 134 1.29 -3.39 -2.49
N ALA A 135 0.50 -2.66 -1.69
CA ALA A 135 0.95 -1.45 -1.02
C ALA A 135 2.11 -1.74 -0.04
N ILE A 136 2.04 -2.83 0.73
CA ILE A 136 3.13 -3.26 1.61
C ILE A 136 4.38 -3.60 0.77
N MET A 137 4.25 -4.26 -0.37
CA MET A 137 5.38 -4.69 -1.20
C MET A 137 6.18 -3.52 -1.78
N VAL A 138 5.55 -2.36 -1.98
CA VAL A 138 6.24 -1.11 -2.38
C VAL A 138 7.17 -0.59 -1.29
N LEU A 139 6.86 -0.84 -0.03
CA LEU A 139 7.65 -0.37 1.12
C LEU A 139 8.92 -1.23 1.30
N SER A 140 9.95 -0.63 1.87
CA SER A 140 11.22 -1.31 2.18
C SER A 140 11.11 -2.26 3.38
N ASP A 141 12.05 -3.20 3.52
CA ASP A 141 12.09 -4.14 4.67
C ASP A 141 12.20 -3.40 6.01
N ILE A 142 12.94 -2.28 6.04
CA ILE A 142 13.05 -1.42 7.22
C ILE A 142 11.67 -0.83 7.57
N GLN A 143 10.91 -0.39 6.57
CA GLN A 143 9.55 0.12 6.79
C GLN A 143 8.61 -0.99 7.27
N HIS A 144 8.77 -2.24 6.82
CA HIS A 144 7.98 -3.35 7.34
C HIS A 144 8.22 -3.59 8.83
N ASP A 145 9.48 -3.50 9.27
CA ASP A 145 9.84 -3.55 10.69
C ASP A 145 9.19 -2.41 11.49
N LEU A 146 9.26 -1.19 10.97
CA LEU A 146 8.66 -0.01 11.60
C LEU A 146 7.12 -0.08 11.62
N LEU A 147 6.48 -0.64 10.60
CA LEU A 147 5.04 -0.93 10.60
C LEU A 147 4.68 -1.90 11.71
N ALA A 148 5.46 -2.97 11.91
CA ALA A 148 5.22 -3.92 12.99
C ALA A 148 5.32 -3.26 14.38
N TYR A 149 6.25 -2.30 14.57
CA TYR A 149 6.29 -1.50 15.79
C TYR A 149 5.11 -0.55 15.92
N SER A 150 4.70 0.08 14.81
CA SER A 150 3.57 1.01 14.78
C SER A 150 2.26 0.34 15.18
N MET A 151 2.03 -0.89 14.69
CA MET A 151 0.89 -1.74 15.08
C MET A 151 0.92 -2.08 16.58
N LYS A 152 2.09 -2.46 17.11
CA LYS A 152 2.25 -2.80 18.54
C LYS A 152 2.02 -1.59 19.45
N LYS A 153 2.49 -0.41 19.03
CA LYS A 153 2.34 0.86 19.76
C LYS A 153 0.95 1.49 19.58
N ARG A 154 0.15 0.99 18.62
CA ARG A 154 -1.19 1.50 18.28
C ARG A 154 -1.17 2.97 17.84
N ILE A 155 -0.22 3.33 16.99
CA ILE A 155 -0.01 4.69 16.48
C ILE A 155 -0.35 4.86 14.98
N LEU A 156 -0.97 3.85 14.37
CA LEU A 156 -1.28 3.84 12.93
C LEU A 156 -2.16 5.01 12.52
N LEU A 157 -3.20 5.35 13.30
CA LEU A 157 -4.09 6.47 13.01
C LEU A 157 -3.34 7.81 12.92
N GLN A 158 -2.48 8.10 13.90
CA GLN A 158 -1.68 9.34 13.92
C GLN A 158 -0.73 9.39 12.72
N GLN A 159 -0.12 8.26 12.37
CA GLN A 159 0.75 8.15 11.20
C GLN A 159 -0.03 8.34 9.89
N GLN A 160 -1.21 7.74 9.78
CA GLN A 160 -2.10 7.88 8.62
C GLN A 160 -2.48 9.34 8.41
N GLU A 161 -2.89 10.05 9.47
CA GLU A 161 -3.22 11.48 9.41
C GLU A 161 -2.00 12.33 9.02
N MET A 162 -0.81 11.98 9.53
CA MET A 162 0.42 12.64 9.15
C MET A 162 0.72 12.48 7.66
N VAL A 163 0.69 11.25 7.14
CA VAL A 163 0.92 10.99 5.70
C VAL A 163 -0.14 11.68 4.85
N ARG A 164 -1.42 11.66 5.24
CA ARG A 164 -2.50 12.41 4.57
C ARG A 164 -2.19 13.89 4.50
N SER A 165 -1.75 14.50 5.60
CA SER A 165 -1.42 15.93 5.67
C SER A 165 -0.26 16.35 4.77
N ILE A 166 0.62 15.40 4.44
CA ILE A 166 1.71 15.60 3.48
C ILE A 166 1.21 15.42 2.06
N LEU A 167 0.47 14.33 1.78
CA LEU A 167 -0.02 14.02 0.44
C LEU A 167 -1.00 15.07 -0.09
N GLU A 168 -2.05 15.39 0.66
CA GLU A 168 -3.18 16.22 0.20
C GLU A 168 -2.74 17.56 -0.44
N PRO A 169 -1.89 18.38 0.20
CA PRO A 169 -1.44 19.64 -0.41
C PRO A 169 -0.37 19.44 -1.49
N ASN A 170 0.42 18.35 -1.45
CA ASN A 170 1.58 18.20 -2.33
C ASN A 170 1.34 17.32 -3.56
N PHE A 171 0.23 16.57 -3.61
CA PHE A 171 0.02 15.50 -4.59
C PHE A 171 0.11 15.93 -6.05
N ARG A 172 -0.30 17.16 -6.35
CA ARG A 172 -0.29 17.73 -7.71
C ARG A 172 1.07 18.28 -8.12
N TYR A 173 2.01 18.44 -7.18
CA TYR A 173 3.32 18.99 -7.46
C TYR A 173 4.26 17.90 -8.00
N SER A 174 4.74 18.11 -9.22
CA SER A 174 5.80 17.31 -9.83
C SER A 174 7.21 17.75 -9.40
N GLY A 175 7.35 19.00 -8.95
CA GLY A 175 8.61 19.59 -8.51
C GLY A 175 8.90 19.44 -7.02
N SER A 176 9.94 20.14 -6.57
CA SER A 176 10.30 20.24 -5.16
C SER A 176 9.42 21.27 -4.46
N ASN A 177 8.85 20.93 -3.29
CA ASN A 177 8.06 21.86 -2.48
C ASN A 177 8.37 21.70 -0.99
N PRO A 178 8.88 22.73 -0.29
CA PRO A 178 9.06 22.67 1.15
C PRO A 178 7.71 22.63 1.87
N PHE A 179 7.63 21.86 2.94
CA PHE A 179 6.45 21.82 3.81
C PHE A 179 6.86 21.79 5.29
N THR A 180 5.90 22.07 6.16
CA THR A 180 6.08 21.99 7.61
C THR A 180 4.93 21.17 8.18
N LEU A 181 5.26 20.15 8.96
CA LEU A 181 4.29 19.34 9.67
C LEU A 181 3.54 20.18 10.70
N LYS A 182 2.23 19.97 10.76
CA LYS A 182 1.35 20.68 11.70
C LYS A 182 1.67 20.27 13.14
N PRO A 183 1.85 21.21 14.08
CA PRO A 183 2.15 20.89 15.49
C PRO A 183 1.11 19.95 16.12
N GLU A 184 -0.15 20.04 15.70
CA GLU A 184 -1.26 19.24 16.22
C GLU A 184 -1.10 17.75 15.89
N LEU A 185 -0.40 17.41 14.80
CA LEU A 185 -0.10 16.03 14.40
C LEU A 185 1.14 15.48 15.12
N LEU A 186 1.99 16.36 15.64
CA LEU A 186 3.21 15.99 16.36
C LEU A 186 2.96 15.84 17.85
N ALA A 187 2.10 16.69 18.43
CA ALA A 187 1.82 16.73 19.86
C ALA A 187 1.38 15.38 20.48
N PRO A 188 0.62 14.50 19.80
CA PRO A 188 0.22 13.21 20.36
C PRO A 188 1.34 12.16 20.39
N LEU A 189 2.40 12.32 19.59
CA LEU A 189 3.46 11.33 19.44
C LEU A 189 4.58 11.58 20.45
N GLN A 190 4.89 10.57 21.26
CA GLN A 190 6.10 10.59 22.07
C GLN A 190 7.35 10.51 21.19
N ARG A 191 8.52 10.87 21.72
CA ARG A 191 9.78 10.91 20.95
C ARG A 191 10.10 9.59 20.23
N GLU A 192 9.83 8.45 20.86
CA GLU A 192 10.03 7.13 20.26
C GLU A 192 9.04 6.88 19.11
N ASP A 193 7.76 7.18 19.31
CA ASP A 193 6.71 6.99 18.29
C ASP A 193 6.91 7.95 17.10
N LEU A 194 7.42 9.15 17.37
CA LEU A 194 7.84 10.11 16.36
C LEU A 194 9.03 9.59 15.54
N ALA A 195 10.02 8.95 16.18
CA ALA A 195 11.14 8.34 15.49
C ALA A 195 10.70 7.18 14.58
N ILE A 196 9.75 6.36 15.03
CA ILE A 196 9.17 5.30 14.20
C ILE A 196 8.46 5.91 12.98
N THR A 197 7.64 6.94 13.22
CA THR A 197 6.89 7.65 12.17
C THR A 197 7.82 8.31 11.16
N TYR A 198 8.89 8.97 11.61
CA TYR A 198 9.87 9.60 10.73
C TYR A 198 10.66 8.57 9.95
N GLY A 199 11.02 7.42 10.55
CA GLY A 199 11.64 6.32 9.80
C GLY A 199 10.75 5.77 8.69
N LEU A 200 9.42 5.72 8.89
CA LEU A 200 8.48 5.34 7.82
C LEU A 200 8.51 6.35 6.67
N LEU A 201 8.48 7.65 6.99
CA LEU A 201 8.53 8.73 6.00
C LEU A 201 9.87 8.80 5.25
N GLU A 202 10.98 8.57 5.96
CA GLU A 202 12.33 8.49 5.37
C GLU A 202 12.46 7.31 4.42
N GLY A 203 11.86 6.16 4.75
CA GLY A 203 11.78 5.03 3.83
C GLY A 203 11.02 5.34 2.53
N CYS A 204 10.14 6.34 2.53
CA CYS A 204 9.50 6.85 1.31
C CYS A 204 10.35 7.89 0.56
N GLY A 205 11.53 8.24 1.06
CA GLY A 205 12.47 9.19 0.45
C GLY A 205 12.34 10.63 0.94
N LEU A 206 11.52 10.90 1.96
CA LEU A 206 11.53 12.21 2.63
C LEU A 206 12.79 12.36 3.49
N ARG A 207 13.20 13.61 3.74
CA ARG A 207 14.25 13.91 4.72
C ARG A 207 13.59 14.36 6.01
N MET A 208 13.77 13.61 7.08
CA MET A 208 13.15 13.91 8.37
C MET A 208 14.23 14.18 9.41
N GLU A 209 13.95 15.05 10.36
CA GLU A 209 14.85 15.38 11.45
C GLU A 209 14.03 15.50 12.73
N LEU A 210 14.33 14.72 13.77
CA LEU A 210 13.50 14.67 14.99
C LEU A 210 13.27 16.04 15.65
N ASP A 211 14.23 16.95 15.52
CA ASP A 211 14.20 18.29 16.11
C ASP A 211 13.63 19.35 15.15
N SER A 212 13.15 18.96 13.96
CA SER A 212 12.60 19.85 12.95
C SER A 212 11.32 19.31 12.32
N PRO A 213 10.21 20.07 12.35
CA PRO A 213 8.97 19.67 11.68
C PRO A 213 9.02 19.90 10.15
N LYS A 214 10.15 20.36 9.60
CA LYS A 214 10.28 20.77 8.21
C LYS A 214 10.82 19.65 7.35
N SER A 215 10.29 19.52 6.14
CA SER A 215 10.82 18.63 5.12
C SER A 215 10.53 19.19 3.73
N THR A 216 10.92 18.45 2.70
CA THR A 216 10.76 18.85 1.30
C THR A 216 10.16 17.70 0.51
N TRP A 217 9.01 17.96 -0.11
CA TRP A 217 8.41 17.09 -1.10
C TRP A 217 9.25 17.05 -2.36
N VAL A 218 9.41 15.87 -2.96
CA VAL A 218 9.94 15.70 -4.32
C VAL A 218 9.09 14.66 -5.04
N GLY A 219 8.89 14.81 -6.36
CA GLY A 219 7.95 13.95 -7.10
C GLY A 219 8.15 12.44 -6.93
N ALA A 220 9.40 11.99 -6.72
CA ALA A 220 9.74 10.59 -6.49
C ALA A 220 9.14 9.98 -5.21
N VAL A 221 8.82 10.79 -4.18
CA VAL A 221 8.23 10.26 -2.92
C VAL A 221 6.75 9.92 -3.06
N LYS A 222 6.09 10.33 -4.15
CA LYS A 222 4.65 10.20 -4.32
C LYS A 222 4.20 8.74 -4.21
N ILE A 223 4.78 7.85 -5.03
CA ILE A 223 4.40 6.42 -5.07
C ILE A 223 4.57 5.78 -3.68
N PRO A 224 5.76 5.83 -3.04
CA PRO A 224 5.93 5.17 -1.75
C PRO A 224 5.12 5.83 -0.62
N LEU A 225 4.85 7.14 -0.65
CA LEU A 225 3.96 7.77 0.33
C LEU A 225 2.49 7.38 0.14
N SER A 226 2.03 7.23 -1.10
CA SER A 226 0.68 6.73 -1.39
C SER A 226 0.51 5.29 -0.90
N ALA A 227 1.49 4.42 -1.17
CA ALA A 227 1.50 3.04 -0.67
C ALA A 227 1.53 2.99 0.88
N LEU A 228 2.32 3.87 1.52
CA LEU A 228 2.32 4.00 2.97
C LEU A 228 0.96 4.46 3.50
N TYR A 229 0.34 5.46 2.86
CA TYR A 229 -0.99 5.95 3.23
C TYR A 229 -2.04 4.83 3.17
N GLU A 230 -2.07 4.07 2.08
CA GLU A 230 -2.98 2.94 1.91
C GLU A 230 -2.72 1.85 2.97
N THR A 231 -1.46 1.44 3.13
CA THR A 231 -1.06 0.44 4.12
C THR A 231 -1.51 0.83 5.53
N LEU A 232 -1.21 2.05 5.98
CA LEU A 232 -1.62 2.54 7.29
C LEU A 232 -3.13 2.59 7.45
N SER A 233 -3.85 3.00 6.40
CA SER A 233 -5.31 3.12 6.41
C SER A 233 -6.00 1.76 6.55
N LEU A 234 -5.58 0.76 5.78
CA LEU A 234 -6.15 -0.58 5.80
C LEU A 234 -5.76 -1.34 7.07
N LEU A 235 -4.52 -1.19 7.54
CA LEU A 235 -4.10 -1.76 8.83
C LEU A 235 -4.84 -1.13 10.01
N GLN A 236 -5.12 0.17 9.98
CA GLN A 236 -5.93 0.84 11.01
C GLN A 236 -7.35 0.28 11.05
N GLN A 237 -8.00 0.11 9.89
CA GLN A 237 -9.33 -0.53 9.80
C GLN A 237 -9.32 -1.94 10.39
N LEU A 238 -8.31 -2.74 10.05
CA LEU A 238 -8.15 -4.10 10.58
C LEU A 238 -7.84 -4.12 12.09
N ALA A 239 -7.20 -3.09 12.63
CA ALA A 239 -6.90 -2.97 14.06
C ALA A 239 -8.15 -2.58 14.90
N GLU A 240 -9.14 -1.95 14.28
CA GLU A 240 -10.44 -1.62 14.89
C GLU A 240 -11.43 -2.81 14.86
N ALA A 241 -11.02 -3.92 14.25
CA ALA A 241 -11.75 -5.19 14.16
C ALA A 241 -11.78 -6.01 15.47
#